data_AF-A0A2R4WWG2-F1
#
_entry.id   AF-A0A2R4WWG2-F1
#
_cell.length_a   1.000
_cell.length_b   1.000
_cell.length_c   1.000
_cell.angle_alpha   90.00
_cell.angle_beta   90.00
_cell.angle_gamma   90.00
#
_symmetry.space_group_name_H-M   'P 1'
#
loop_
_entity.id
_entity.type
_entity.pdbx_description
1 polymer ?
#
loop_
_entity_poly.entity_id
_entity_poly.type
_entity_poly.pdbx_seq_one_letter_code
_entity_poly.pdbx_strand_id
1 'polypeptide(L)'
;MSRRPQLPLGALLVTLLASGHASAFEPPSRDPRETAPDAGSRTPEAPADAVDAMAFIPQALRAGVRDRTGTTDLAPYLRAAFATGRTVRIPAGRYPVCDGLTLASGQRAVGEGVTASVLWVGPCFNLAAPAVVAVAAGDSSGWDGIGIAFDQSAATSRATLRRYPWALDIRAATRVKIGSLRLSGAYDGIRCDGNCGGLAAELLEIGAFNRGLLLDGPQDFTHIGVLHAWPFDFAASPALMAIYRDGATVAAEFGRVDGLDIRSLDTFGAAVVGNRNGNSGAARQIGMMQLDGDGATFSNAAGDWQIGLLSSTKSGHPTVPTIASAGGTVLIGSARLWGATRAPYLIVTGGSLAVSGGAFEQAADQPAAEVAGGTLVVTGTMLKPLVGSAGPARSRPFLVQRGEGTLIATNNAALLPASGGGGPLVGIGTDHARNTVTGNVMAGWGIALPQGAGLGSYGDNVAPAQESVAGVAVGRAASRPTRPSGTAKPSP
;
A
#
# COMPACT_ATOMS: atom_id res chain seq x y z
N MET A 1 -61.28 -18.65 2.89
CA MET A 1 -59.85 -19.01 2.83
C MET A 1 -59.30 -18.57 1.49
N SER A 2 -58.37 -17.62 1.52
CA SER A 2 -57.91 -16.80 0.40
C SER A 2 -57.06 -17.62 -0.59
N ARG A 3 -57.44 -17.58 -1.87
CA ARG A 3 -56.67 -18.14 -3.00
C ARG A 3 -55.60 -17.13 -3.40
N ARG A 4 -54.32 -17.51 -3.26
CA ARG A 4 -53.20 -16.82 -3.92
C ARG A 4 -52.95 -17.46 -5.29
N PRO A 5 -52.75 -16.68 -6.37
CA PRO A 5 -52.32 -17.22 -7.65
C PRO A 5 -50.81 -17.45 -7.68
N GLN A 6 -50.40 -18.56 -8.29
CA GLN A 6 -49.03 -18.87 -8.67
C GLN A 6 -48.61 -17.99 -9.85
N LEU A 7 -47.42 -17.36 -9.76
CA LEU A 7 -46.73 -16.75 -10.89
C LEU A 7 -45.67 -17.73 -11.42
N PRO A 8 -45.46 -17.82 -12.75
CA PRO A 8 -44.47 -18.73 -13.32
C PRO A 8 -43.06 -18.15 -13.21
N LEU A 9 -42.11 -18.98 -12.78
CA LEU A 9 -40.67 -18.74 -12.88
C LEU A 9 -40.27 -18.69 -14.37
N GLY A 10 -40.07 -17.49 -14.91
CA GLY A 10 -39.33 -17.26 -16.14
C GLY A 10 -37.86 -17.04 -15.82
N ALA A 11 -37.03 -18.05 -16.06
CA ALA A 11 -35.57 -17.94 -15.96
C ALA A 11 -35.04 -17.06 -17.10
N LEU A 12 -34.70 -15.81 -16.79
CA LEU A 12 -33.96 -14.93 -17.69
C LEU A 12 -32.46 -15.20 -17.51
N LEU A 13 -31.90 -16.05 -18.36
CA LEU A 13 -30.46 -16.30 -18.46
C LEU A 13 -29.81 -15.08 -19.12
N VAL A 14 -29.33 -14.13 -18.31
CA VAL A 14 -28.49 -13.02 -18.79
C VAL A 14 -27.05 -13.51 -18.82
N THR A 15 -26.58 -13.90 -20.01
CA THR A 15 -25.17 -14.15 -20.27
C THR A 15 -24.44 -12.81 -20.29
N LEU A 16 -23.90 -12.39 -19.14
CA LEU A 16 -22.95 -11.28 -19.06
C LEU A 16 -21.59 -11.77 -19.62
N LEU A 17 -21.33 -11.51 -20.90
CA LEU A 17 -19.99 -11.57 -21.47
C LEU A 17 -19.17 -10.41 -20.88
N ALA A 18 -18.56 -10.65 -19.73
CA ALA A 18 -17.47 -9.81 -19.24
C ALA A 18 -16.23 -10.11 -20.09
N SER A 19 -16.06 -9.38 -21.19
CA SER A 19 -14.80 -9.32 -21.93
C SER A 19 -13.79 -8.50 -21.12
N GLY A 20 -13.26 -9.10 -20.06
CA GLY A 20 -12.11 -8.59 -19.33
C GLY A 20 -10.88 -8.63 -20.24
N HIS A 21 -10.67 -7.57 -21.01
CA HIS A 21 -9.37 -7.26 -21.58
C HIS A 21 -8.47 -6.83 -20.41
N ALA A 22 -7.85 -7.82 -19.76
CA ALA A 22 -6.61 -7.59 -19.07
C ALA A 22 -5.60 -7.14 -20.13
N SER A 23 -5.49 -5.82 -20.32
CA SER A 23 -4.32 -5.25 -20.95
C SER A 23 -3.14 -5.73 -20.12
N ALA A 24 -2.38 -6.66 -20.68
CA ALA A 24 -1.05 -6.96 -20.19
C ALA A 24 -0.32 -5.61 -20.18
N PHE A 25 -0.09 -5.09 -18.98
CA PHE A 25 0.82 -3.99 -18.78
C PHE A 25 2.19 -4.55 -19.14
N GLU A 26 2.58 -4.40 -20.40
CA GLU A 26 3.95 -4.63 -20.82
C GLU A 26 4.77 -3.57 -20.07
N PRO A 27 5.61 -3.96 -19.10
CA PRO A 27 6.40 -2.99 -18.37
C PRO A 27 7.21 -2.19 -19.39
N PRO A 28 7.38 -0.87 -19.20
CA PRO A 28 8.17 -0.07 -20.12
C PRO A 28 9.50 -0.78 -20.37
N SER A 29 9.84 -0.96 -21.64
CA SER A 29 11.13 -1.52 -22.04
C SER A 29 12.21 -0.69 -21.35
N ARG A 30 12.89 -1.32 -20.38
CA ARG A 30 14.00 -0.69 -19.67
C ARG A 30 14.98 -0.18 -20.71
N ASP A 31 15.28 1.12 -20.65
CA ASP A 31 16.41 1.69 -21.36
C ASP A 31 17.65 0.89 -20.94
N PRO A 32 18.37 0.22 -21.87
CA PRO A 32 19.57 -0.55 -21.54
C PRO A 32 20.73 0.32 -21.00
N ARG A 33 20.54 1.64 -20.87
CA ARG A 33 21.53 2.59 -20.34
C ARG A 33 21.23 3.08 -18.92
N GLU A 34 20.10 2.69 -18.33
CA GLU A 34 19.82 2.96 -16.91
C GLU A 34 20.13 1.70 -16.09
N THR A 35 21.40 1.30 -16.10
CA THR A 35 21.92 0.41 -15.05
C THR A 35 21.85 1.22 -13.76
N ALA A 36 20.85 0.93 -12.92
CA ALA A 36 20.96 1.20 -11.50
C ALA A 36 22.37 0.77 -11.07
N PRO A 37 23.11 1.60 -10.29
CA PRO A 37 24.44 1.22 -9.84
C PRO A 37 24.30 -0.18 -9.29
N ASP A 38 25.06 -1.12 -9.87
CA ASP A 38 25.18 -2.47 -9.38
C ASP A 38 25.50 -2.30 -7.91
N ALA A 39 24.49 -2.52 -7.07
CA ALA A 39 24.64 -2.58 -5.63
C ALA A 39 25.39 -3.87 -5.43
N GLY A 40 26.69 -3.81 -5.75
CA GLY A 40 27.54 -4.96 -5.95
C GLY A 40 27.30 -5.84 -4.76
N SER A 41 26.96 -7.10 -5.04
CA SER A 41 26.76 -8.12 -4.04
C SER A 41 28.06 -8.35 -3.29
N ARG A 42 28.42 -7.38 -2.43
CA ARG A 42 29.31 -7.62 -1.33
C ARG A 42 28.53 -8.54 -0.45
N THR A 43 28.70 -9.84 -0.68
CA THR A 43 28.50 -10.83 0.37
C THR A 43 29.26 -10.24 1.56
N PRO A 44 28.57 -9.80 2.62
CA PRO A 44 29.25 -9.20 3.76
C PRO A 44 30.31 -10.21 4.18
N GLU A 45 31.59 -9.80 4.19
CA GLU A 45 32.64 -10.68 4.64
C GLU A 45 32.26 -11.11 6.05
N ALA A 46 32.01 -12.42 6.22
CA ALA A 46 31.51 -12.92 7.48
C ALA A 46 32.53 -12.54 8.56
N PRO A 47 32.08 -11.98 9.69
CA PRO A 47 33.01 -11.61 10.74
C PRO A 47 33.82 -12.86 11.16
N ALA A 48 35.09 -12.67 11.52
CA ALA A 48 36.01 -13.77 11.78
C ALA A 48 35.52 -14.76 12.86
N ASP A 49 34.56 -14.32 13.68
CA ASP A 49 33.91 -15.10 14.72
C ASP A 49 32.57 -15.74 14.30
N ALA A 50 32.18 -15.74 13.02
CA ALA A 50 30.96 -16.41 12.58
C ALA A 50 31.05 -17.95 12.65
N VAL A 51 29.94 -18.62 12.94
CA VAL A 51 29.77 -20.08 12.80
C VAL A 51 28.81 -20.39 11.66
N ASP A 52 29.07 -21.46 10.91
CA ASP A 52 28.19 -21.91 9.83
C ASP A 52 27.11 -22.85 10.37
N ALA A 53 25.84 -22.53 10.15
CA ALA A 53 24.71 -23.36 10.55
C ALA A 53 24.80 -24.80 9.98
N MET A 54 25.40 -24.99 8.81
CA MET A 54 25.59 -26.30 8.19
C MET A 54 26.56 -27.19 8.97
N ALA A 55 27.46 -26.62 9.79
CA ALA A 55 28.34 -27.40 10.65
C ALA A 55 27.55 -28.18 11.72
N PHE A 56 26.38 -27.68 12.13
CA PHE A 56 25.50 -28.30 13.12
C PHE A 56 24.52 -29.31 12.50
N ILE A 57 24.29 -29.24 11.18
CA ILE A 57 23.38 -30.15 10.47
C ILE A 57 24.11 -31.45 10.10
N PRO A 58 23.54 -32.63 10.39
CA PRO A 58 24.11 -33.92 10.01
C PRO A 58 24.40 -34.00 8.52
N GLN A 59 25.56 -34.58 8.16
CA GLN A 59 26.02 -34.63 6.77
C GLN A 59 24.99 -35.22 5.80
N ALA A 60 24.25 -36.25 6.22
CA ALA A 60 23.21 -36.90 5.42
C ALA A 60 22.03 -35.98 5.04
N LEU A 61 21.79 -34.89 5.79
CA LEU A 61 20.68 -33.96 5.53
C LEU A 61 21.12 -32.75 4.67
N ARG A 62 22.42 -32.48 4.58
CA ARG A 62 22.96 -31.25 3.97
C ARG A 62 22.62 -31.10 2.48
N ALA A 63 22.56 -32.20 1.73
CA ALA A 63 22.19 -32.16 0.32
C ALA A 63 20.74 -31.70 0.13
N GLY A 64 19.80 -32.26 0.89
CA GLY A 64 18.39 -31.87 0.83
C GLY A 64 18.14 -30.40 1.20
N VAL A 65 18.95 -29.82 2.09
CA VAL A 65 18.92 -28.39 2.41
C VAL A 65 19.31 -27.53 1.20
N ARG A 66 20.45 -27.84 0.59
CA ARG A 66 21.00 -27.09 -0.56
C ARG A 66 20.09 -27.19 -1.78
N ASP A 67 19.58 -28.38 -2.05
CA ASP A 67 18.71 -28.67 -3.19
C ASP A 67 17.24 -28.28 -2.92
N ARG A 68 16.94 -27.80 -1.71
CA ARG A 68 15.61 -27.34 -1.26
C ARG A 68 14.52 -28.42 -1.26
N THR A 69 14.92 -29.69 -1.23
CA THR A 69 14.04 -30.87 -1.24
C THR A 69 13.85 -31.49 0.14
N GLY A 70 14.70 -31.15 1.11
CA GLY A 70 14.63 -31.67 2.47
C GLY A 70 13.33 -31.27 3.18
N THR A 71 12.74 -32.21 3.92
CA THR A 71 11.53 -32.00 4.73
C THR A 71 11.76 -32.24 6.23
N THR A 72 12.93 -32.75 6.61
CA THR A 72 13.31 -33.00 8.00
C THR A 72 13.36 -31.70 8.80
N ASP A 73 12.83 -31.73 10.03
CA ASP A 73 12.92 -30.61 10.96
C ASP A 73 14.38 -30.30 11.30
N LEU A 74 14.81 -29.07 11.03
CA LEU A 74 16.15 -28.58 11.33
C LEU A 74 16.19 -27.62 12.53
N ALA A 75 15.04 -27.36 13.18
CA ALA A 75 15.00 -26.50 14.35
C ALA A 75 15.99 -26.91 15.45
N PRO A 76 16.20 -28.21 15.80
CA PRO A 76 17.19 -28.60 16.79
C PRO A 76 18.63 -28.19 16.44
N TYR A 77 19.03 -28.31 15.17
CA TYR A 77 20.38 -27.97 14.72
C TYR A 77 20.60 -26.45 14.65
N LEU A 78 19.59 -25.70 14.21
CA LEU A 78 19.63 -24.23 14.21
C LEU A 78 19.67 -23.67 15.64
N ARG A 79 18.93 -24.27 16.58
CA ARG A 79 19.02 -23.92 18.01
C ARG A 79 20.42 -24.17 18.57
N ALA A 80 21.06 -25.28 18.20
CA ALA A 80 22.44 -25.55 18.60
C ALA A 80 23.42 -24.51 18.03
N ALA A 81 23.22 -24.06 16.78
CA ALA A 81 24.00 -22.98 16.20
C ALA A 81 23.78 -21.64 16.93
N PHE A 82 22.54 -21.26 17.19
CA PHE A 82 22.22 -20.03 17.91
C PHE A 82 22.66 -20.06 19.39
N ALA A 83 22.65 -21.23 20.04
CA ALA A 83 23.14 -21.38 21.41
C ALA A 83 24.63 -21.03 21.59
N THR A 84 25.41 -20.92 20.50
CA THR A 84 26.79 -20.43 20.58
C THR A 84 26.92 -18.96 20.97
N GLY A 85 25.86 -18.15 20.83
CA GLY A 85 25.89 -16.70 21.01
C GLY A 85 26.70 -15.93 19.96
N ARG A 86 27.37 -16.62 19.03
CA ARG A 86 28.18 -16.05 17.96
C ARG A 86 27.31 -15.69 16.75
N THR A 87 27.83 -14.85 15.86
CA THR A 87 27.19 -14.64 14.55
C THR A 87 27.00 -15.98 13.83
N VAL A 88 25.78 -16.27 13.37
CA VAL A 88 25.48 -17.50 12.64
C VAL A 88 25.29 -17.17 11.17
N ARG A 89 26.13 -17.77 10.31
CA ARG A 89 25.95 -17.77 8.86
C ARG A 89 24.97 -18.88 8.48
N ILE A 90 23.98 -18.56 7.67
CA ILE A 90 22.99 -19.49 7.12
C ILE A 90 23.19 -19.56 5.60
N PRO A 91 23.97 -20.51 5.06
CA PRO A 91 24.21 -20.63 3.62
C PRO A 91 22.92 -20.81 2.81
N ALA A 92 22.99 -20.63 1.49
CA ALA A 92 21.85 -20.86 0.61
C ALA A 92 21.27 -22.28 0.80
N GLY A 93 19.95 -22.34 0.91
CA GLY A 93 19.22 -23.58 1.15
C GLY A 93 17.83 -23.30 1.73
N ARG A 94 17.03 -24.36 1.79
CA ARG A 94 15.75 -24.37 2.48
C ARG A 94 15.91 -25.12 3.79
N TYR A 95 15.51 -24.48 4.89
CA TYR A 95 15.65 -25.00 6.24
C TYR A 95 14.26 -25.22 6.85
N PRO A 96 13.66 -26.41 6.70
CA PRO A 96 12.40 -26.72 7.35
C PRO A 96 12.54 -26.60 8.86
N VAL A 97 11.61 -25.90 9.50
CA VAL A 97 11.54 -25.79 10.97
C VAL A 97 10.15 -26.16 11.43
N CYS A 98 10.07 -26.97 12.48
CA CYS A 98 8.80 -27.38 13.09
C CYS A 98 8.56 -26.72 14.45
N ASP A 99 9.44 -25.82 14.91
CA ASP A 99 9.27 -25.12 16.19
C ASP A 99 10.10 -23.81 16.21
N GLY A 100 9.85 -22.94 17.19
CA GLY A 100 10.44 -21.60 17.26
C GLY A 100 11.95 -21.58 17.56
N LEU A 101 12.64 -20.57 17.04
CA LEU A 101 14.06 -20.31 17.25
C LEU A 101 14.25 -19.07 18.13
N THR A 102 15.33 -19.03 18.90
CA THR A 102 15.68 -17.85 19.72
C THR A 102 17.07 -17.36 19.36
N LEU A 103 17.15 -16.09 18.98
CA LEU A 103 18.41 -15.38 18.76
C LEU A 103 18.82 -14.73 20.08
N ALA A 104 20.05 -14.95 20.55
CA ALA A 104 20.54 -14.33 21.78
C ALA A 104 20.71 -12.80 21.61
N SER A 105 20.77 -12.07 22.73
CA SER A 105 21.06 -10.63 22.68
C SER A 105 22.44 -10.39 22.07
N GLY A 106 22.54 -9.39 21.19
CA GLY A 106 23.78 -9.04 20.48
C GLY A 106 24.15 -10.00 19.34
N GLN A 107 23.47 -11.14 19.23
CA GLN A 107 23.74 -12.14 18.21
C GLN A 107 23.18 -11.72 16.85
N ARG A 108 23.88 -12.09 15.77
CA ARG A 108 23.44 -11.86 14.39
C ARG A 108 23.22 -13.17 13.64
N ALA A 109 22.20 -13.21 12.80
CA ALA A 109 22.01 -14.25 11.80
C ALA A 109 22.14 -13.63 10.40
N VAL A 110 23.00 -14.19 9.56
CA VAL A 110 23.31 -13.67 8.22
C VAL A 110 23.16 -14.76 7.18
N GLY A 111 22.31 -14.55 6.19
CA GLY A 111 22.09 -15.43 5.05
C GLY A 111 22.73 -14.92 3.77
N GLU A 112 22.60 -15.71 2.70
CA GLU A 112 23.15 -15.40 1.37
C GLU A 112 22.13 -14.70 0.46
N GLY A 113 20.97 -14.33 1.00
CA GLY A 113 19.91 -13.61 0.30
C GLY A 113 18.52 -14.10 0.71
N VAL A 114 17.54 -13.20 0.70
CA VAL A 114 16.18 -13.45 1.22
C VAL A 114 15.41 -14.54 0.46
N THR A 115 15.82 -14.89 -0.77
CA THR A 115 15.29 -16.02 -1.55
C THR A 115 16.28 -17.19 -1.64
N ALA A 116 17.52 -17.00 -1.14
CA ALA A 116 18.61 -17.97 -1.16
C ALA A 116 18.62 -18.82 0.12
N SER A 117 18.64 -18.15 1.27
CA SER A 117 18.62 -18.74 2.62
C SER A 117 17.21 -18.59 3.20
N VAL A 118 16.43 -19.67 3.23
CA VAL A 118 15.00 -19.62 3.57
C VAL A 118 14.68 -20.55 4.72
N LEU A 119 14.17 -19.99 5.83
CA LEU A 119 13.46 -20.77 6.83
C LEU A 119 12.09 -21.17 6.27
N TRP A 120 11.80 -22.47 6.22
CA TRP A 120 10.54 -22.99 5.71
C TRP A 120 9.64 -23.46 6.86
N VAL A 121 8.51 -22.79 7.02
CA VAL A 121 7.53 -23.03 8.07
C VAL A 121 6.36 -23.79 7.47
N GLY A 122 6.40 -25.12 7.61
CA GLY A 122 5.41 -26.02 7.04
C GLY A 122 4.35 -26.52 8.03
N PRO A 123 3.55 -27.52 7.62
CA PRO A 123 2.46 -28.03 8.44
C PRO A 123 2.86 -28.69 9.77
N CYS A 124 4.14 -29.01 9.97
CA CYS A 124 4.65 -29.53 11.24
C CYS A 124 4.86 -28.45 12.31
N PHE A 125 4.83 -27.16 11.96
CA PHE A 125 5.23 -26.09 12.87
C PHE A 125 4.34 -26.02 14.12
N ASN A 126 4.97 -25.97 15.29
CA ASN A 126 4.37 -25.81 16.61
C ASN A 126 3.66 -24.45 16.73
N LEU A 127 2.34 -24.46 16.60
CA LEU A 127 1.53 -23.25 16.67
C LEU A 127 1.46 -22.62 18.08
N ALA A 128 1.98 -23.29 19.11
CA ALA A 128 2.07 -22.73 20.46
C ALA A 128 3.35 -21.88 20.67
N ALA A 129 4.32 -21.91 19.75
CA ALA A 129 5.49 -21.05 19.81
C ALA A 129 5.06 -19.56 19.69
N PRO A 130 5.70 -18.63 20.41
CA PRO A 130 5.34 -17.21 20.33
C PRO A 130 5.67 -16.59 18.96
N ALA A 131 6.71 -17.09 18.30
CA ALA A 131 7.18 -16.68 16.98
C ALA A 131 8.01 -17.79 16.31
N VAL A 132 8.24 -17.68 15.00
CA VAL A 132 9.23 -18.51 14.27
C VAL A 132 10.63 -18.15 14.72
N VAL A 133 10.93 -16.86 14.82
CA VAL A 133 12.17 -16.34 15.41
C VAL A 133 11.82 -15.32 16.49
N ALA A 134 12.28 -15.55 17.71
CA ALA A 134 12.22 -14.56 18.79
C ALA A 134 13.62 -14.03 19.09
N VAL A 135 13.74 -12.71 19.25
CA VAL A 135 14.99 -12.09 19.69
C VAL A 135 14.93 -11.91 21.20
N ALA A 136 15.93 -12.46 21.89
CA ALA A 136 16.03 -12.35 23.35
C ALA A 136 16.17 -10.88 23.77
N ALA A 137 15.73 -10.58 24.99
CA ALA A 137 15.82 -9.23 25.54
C ALA A 137 17.27 -8.74 25.58
N GLY A 138 17.48 -7.49 25.17
CA GLY A 138 18.80 -6.85 25.14
C GLY A 138 18.95 -5.90 23.97
N ASP A 139 20.18 -5.74 23.48
CA ASP A 139 20.54 -4.74 22.47
C ASP A 139 21.27 -5.40 21.27
N SER A 140 21.17 -4.76 20.09
CA SER A 140 22.09 -4.91 18.96
C SER A 140 22.15 -6.29 18.30
N SER A 141 21.10 -7.09 18.44
CA SER A 141 20.92 -8.31 17.64
C SER A 141 20.65 -7.98 16.16
N GLY A 142 20.88 -8.94 15.27
CA GLY A 142 20.70 -8.70 13.83
C GLY A 142 20.15 -9.88 13.02
N TRP A 143 19.43 -9.55 11.96
CA TRP A 143 18.86 -10.48 11.00
C TRP A 143 19.04 -9.96 9.58
N ASP A 144 19.81 -10.64 8.74
CA ASP A 144 20.12 -10.14 7.40
C ASP A 144 20.17 -11.26 6.36
N GLY A 145 19.62 -11.00 5.18
CA GLY A 145 19.72 -11.88 4.02
C GLY A 145 19.04 -13.24 4.19
N ILE A 146 18.02 -13.35 5.06
CA ILE A 146 17.30 -14.60 5.31
C ILE A 146 15.80 -14.36 5.13
N GLY A 147 15.16 -15.20 4.31
CA GLY A 147 13.70 -15.23 4.16
C GLY A 147 13.02 -16.20 5.12
N ILE A 148 11.74 -15.96 5.40
CA ILE A 148 10.86 -16.87 6.13
C ILE A 148 9.61 -17.10 5.29
N ALA A 149 9.42 -18.35 4.84
CA ALA A 149 8.31 -18.74 3.97
C ALA A 149 7.39 -19.72 4.69
N PHE A 150 6.08 -19.50 4.54
CA PHE A 150 5.03 -20.23 5.24
C PHE A 150 4.17 -21.01 4.25
N ASP A 151 3.88 -22.27 4.57
CA ASP A 151 2.98 -23.08 3.77
C ASP A 151 1.51 -22.72 4.02
N GLN A 152 0.87 -22.09 3.02
CA GLN A 152 -0.56 -21.79 2.99
C GLN A 152 -1.29 -22.53 1.86
N SER A 153 -0.69 -23.60 1.31
CA SER A 153 -1.22 -24.30 0.13
C SER A 153 -2.63 -24.88 0.31
N ALA A 154 -3.05 -25.18 1.55
CA ALA A 154 -4.37 -25.68 1.88
C ALA A 154 -5.45 -24.58 2.02
N ALA A 155 -5.08 -23.30 2.03
CA ALA A 155 -6.01 -22.22 2.29
C ALA A 155 -6.82 -21.84 1.04
N THR A 156 -8.14 -21.79 1.20
CA THR A 156 -9.12 -21.44 0.16
C THR A 156 -9.94 -20.21 0.53
N SER A 157 -9.87 -19.78 1.79
CA SER A 157 -10.52 -18.61 2.35
C SER A 157 -9.74 -18.09 3.55
N ARG A 158 -10.01 -16.87 4.01
CA ARG A 158 -9.38 -16.31 5.22
C ARG A 158 -9.58 -17.19 6.46
N ALA A 159 -10.75 -17.83 6.57
CA ALA A 159 -11.07 -18.72 7.68
C ALA A 159 -10.26 -20.02 7.67
N THR A 160 -9.76 -20.45 6.51
CA THR A 160 -8.96 -21.68 6.33
C THR A 160 -7.45 -21.42 6.28
N LEU A 161 -7.01 -20.16 6.41
CA LEU A 161 -5.60 -19.83 6.59
C LEU A 161 -5.05 -20.51 7.84
N ARG A 162 -3.87 -21.11 7.72
CA ARG A 162 -3.13 -21.56 8.89
C ARG A 162 -2.55 -20.34 9.58
N ARG A 163 -2.98 -20.11 10.82
CA ARG A 163 -2.53 -19.01 11.67
C ARG A 163 -1.21 -19.36 12.34
N TYR A 164 -0.13 -19.35 11.57
CA TYR A 164 1.21 -19.43 12.14
C TYR A 164 1.45 -18.25 13.09
N PRO A 165 2.28 -18.42 14.13
CA PRO A 165 2.66 -17.29 14.99
C PRO A 165 3.48 -16.26 14.20
N TRP A 166 3.82 -15.15 14.85
CA TRP A 166 4.64 -14.09 14.27
C TRP A 166 5.91 -14.66 13.64
N ALA A 167 6.26 -14.18 12.45
CA ALA A 167 7.51 -14.59 11.80
C ALA A 167 8.73 -14.15 12.62
N LEU A 168 8.72 -12.91 13.11
CA LEU A 168 9.79 -12.34 13.90
C LEU A 168 9.22 -11.55 15.08
N ASP A 169 9.62 -11.89 16.31
CA ASP A 169 9.28 -11.14 17.52
C ASP A 169 10.52 -10.44 18.08
N ILE A 170 10.49 -9.11 18.06
CA ILE A 170 11.56 -8.24 18.57
C ILE A 170 11.08 -7.35 19.72
N ARG A 171 9.90 -7.60 20.29
CA ARG A 171 9.25 -6.70 21.25
C ARG A 171 10.07 -6.41 22.52
N ALA A 172 11.01 -7.29 22.86
CA ALA A 172 11.87 -7.20 24.05
C ALA A 172 13.31 -6.75 23.74
N ALA A 173 13.66 -6.57 22.46
CA ALA A 173 15.01 -6.27 22.00
C ALA A 173 15.08 -4.87 21.40
N THR A 174 16.08 -4.11 21.81
CA THR A 174 16.36 -2.75 21.33
C THR A 174 17.48 -2.76 20.28
N ARG A 175 17.51 -1.73 19.44
CA ARG A 175 18.49 -1.51 18.36
C ARG A 175 18.72 -2.71 17.44
N VAL A 176 17.70 -3.54 17.24
CA VAL A 176 17.75 -4.65 16.31
C VAL A 176 18.08 -4.12 14.91
N LYS A 177 19.01 -4.78 14.22
CA LYS A 177 19.41 -4.46 12.85
C LYS A 177 18.87 -5.51 11.89
N ILE A 178 17.97 -5.10 11.02
CA ILE A 178 17.48 -5.94 9.93
C ILE A 178 18.12 -5.42 8.64
N GLY A 179 18.92 -6.23 7.96
CA GLY A 179 19.39 -5.84 6.63
C GLY A 179 18.26 -6.04 5.64
N SER A 180 18.29 -7.16 4.91
CA SER A 180 17.18 -7.62 4.07
C SER A 180 16.41 -8.77 4.71
N LEU A 181 15.08 -8.67 4.72
CA LEU A 181 14.17 -9.73 5.16
C LEU A 181 13.01 -9.88 4.17
N ARG A 182 12.70 -11.11 3.76
CA ARG A 182 11.45 -11.46 3.08
C ARG A 182 10.57 -12.36 3.93
N LEU A 183 9.30 -12.02 4.05
CA LEU A 183 8.26 -12.88 4.59
C LEU A 183 7.31 -13.26 3.46
N SER A 184 7.01 -14.55 3.31
CA SER A 184 6.12 -15.05 2.26
C SER A 184 5.05 -15.97 2.83
N GLY A 185 3.78 -15.60 2.69
CA GLY A 185 2.64 -16.39 3.15
C GLY A 185 2.40 -16.35 4.67
N ALA A 186 3.01 -15.39 5.38
CA ALA A 186 2.86 -15.25 6.82
C ALA A 186 1.40 -14.98 7.19
N TYR A 187 0.96 -15.43 8.37
CA TYR A 187 -0.28 -14.90 8.94
C TYR A 187 0.01 -13.52 9.55
N ASP A 188 0.93 -13.48 10.52
CA ASP A 188 1.51 -12.27 11.09
C ASP A 188 3.03 -12.20 10.84
N GLY A 189 3.56 -11.04 10.50
CA GLY A 189 4.95 -10.84 10.13
C GLY A 189 5.86 -10.48 11.31
N ILE A 190 6.11 -9.19 11.54
CA ILE A 190 7.05 -8.68 12.55
C ILE A 190 6.33 -8.02 13.71
N ARG A 191 6.65 -8.44 14.95
CA ARG A 191 6.07 -7.92 16.19
C ARG A 191 7.05 -7.02 16.94
N CYS A 192 6.61 -5.79 17.21
CA CYS A 192 7.37 -4.76 17.92
C CYS A 192 6.40 -3.93 18.82
N ASP A 193 5.55 -4.62 19.59
CA ASP A 193 4.55 -4.02 20.49
C ASP A 193 5.06 -3.84 21.93
N GLY A 194 6.37 -3.63 22.06
CA GLY A 194 7.10 -3.39 23.30
C GLY A 194 8.21 -2.37 23.08
N ASN A 195 9.20 -2.28 23.97
CA ASN A 195 10.33 -1.40 23.73
C ASN A 195 11.34 -2.06 22.78
N CYS A 196 11.16 -1.77 21.50
CA CYS A 196 12.06 -2.15 20.43
C CYS A 196 12.69 -0.92 19.73
N GLY A 197 12.84 0.17 20.48
CA GLY A 197 13.46 1.41 20.01
C GLY A 197 14.87 1.19 19.45
N GLY A 198 15.26 2.02 18.47
CA GLY A 198 16.55 1.93 17.78
C GLY A 198 16.57 0.93 16.61
N LEU A 199 15.43 0.30 16.31
CA LEU A 199 15.26 -0.60 15.16
C LEU A 199 15.75 0.10 13.89
N ALA A 200 16.64 -0.55 13.15
CA ALA A 200 17.00 -0.13 11.81
C ALA A 200 16.81 -1.30 10.85
N ALA A 201 16.00 -1.09 9.81
CA ALA A 201 15.75 -2.05 8.76
C ALA A 201 16.14 -1.47 7.39
N GLU A 202 16.91 -2.18 6.56
CA GLU A 202 17.23 -1.69 5.21
C GLU A 202 16.09 -2.01 4.23
N LEU A 203 15.69 -3.28 4.14
CA LEU A 203 14.65 -3.78 3.25
C LEU A 203 13.75 -4.81 3.95
N LEU A 204 12.46 -4.50 4.02
CA LEU A 204 11.42 -5.41 4.50
C LEU A 204 10.46 -5.74 3.34
N GLU A 205 10.52 -6.97 2.85
CA GLU A 205 9.59 -7.52 1.86
C GLU A 205 8.53 -8.37 2.57
N ILE A 206 7.29 -7.90 2.63
CA ILE A 206 6.26 -8.46 3.52
C ILE A 206 5.07 -9.00 2.74
N GLY A 207 4.96 -10.32 2.66
CA GLY A 207 3.79 -11.06 2.19
C GLY A 207 3.07 -11.72 3.36
N ALA A 208 2.17 -10.98 4.03
CA ALA A 208 1.37 -11.45 5.16
C ALA A 208 -0.13 -11.32 4.90
N PHE A 209 -0.95 -12.18 5.50
CA PHE A 209 -2.41 -12.17 5.31
C PHE A 209 -3.15 -11.36 6.37
N ASN A 210 -2.67 -11.30 7.61
CA ASN A 210 -3.31 -10.54 8.70
C ASN A 210 -2.57 -9.22 8.95
N ARG A 211 -1.38 -9.27 9.54
CA ARG A 211 -0.58 -8.08 9.84
C ARG A 211 0.89 -8.29 9.47
N GLY A 212 1.45 -7.40 8.64
CA GLY A 212 2.83 -7.48 8.18
C GLY A 212 3.86 -6.97 9.19
N LEU A 213 3.71 -5.74 9.66
CA LEU A 213 4.56 -5.11 10.68
C LEU A 213 3.68 -4.48 11.76
N LEU A 214 4.04 -4.66 13.03
CA LEU A 214 3.44 -3.94 14.16
C LEU A 214 4.53 -3.19 14.92
N LEU A 215 4.46 -1.86 14.96
CA LEU A 215 5.29 -1.01 15.82
C LEU A 215 4.41 -0.24 16.80
N ASP A 216 4.41 -0.62 18.09
CA ASP A 216 3.60 0.06 19.11
C ASP A 216 4.24 -0.05 20.50
N GLY A 217 5.07 0.93 20.85
CA GLY A 217 5.89 0.87 22.04
C GLY A 217 7.38 1.24 21.91
N PRO A 218 8.02 1.33 20.71
CA PRO A 218 9.41 1.77 20.64
C PRO A 218 9.63 3.13 21.33
N GLN A 219 10.60 3.19 22.24
CA GLN A 219 10.94 4.38 23.03
C GLN A 219 12.17 5.15 22.48
N ASP A 220 12.60 4.80 21.27
CA ASP A 220 13.75 5.39 20.55
C ASP A 220 13.43 5.36 19.06
N PHE A 221 14.20 6.08 18.25
CA PHE A 221 14.00 6.23 16.82
C PHE A 221 14.02 4.88 16.10
N THR A 222 13.11 4.72 15.14
CA THR A 222 13.03 3.57 14.25
C THR A 222 13.25 4.03 12.81
N HIS A 223 14.19 3.39 12.11
CA HIS A 223 14.54 3.71 10.73
C HIS A 223 14.24 2.51 9.81
N ILE A 224 13.53 2.75 8.71
CA ILE A 224 13.24 1.72 7.71
C ILE A 224 13.56 2.28 6.31
N GLY A 225 14.50 1.66 5.60
CA GLY A 225 14.88 2.06 4.25
C GLY A 225 13.77 1.82 3.23
N VAL A 226 13.22 0.60 3.20
CA VAL A 226 12.10 0.22 2.33
C VAL A 226 11.21 -0.78 3.06
N LEU A 227 9.90 -0.51 3.08
CA LEU A 227 8.88 -1.48 3.42
C LEU A 227 8.04 -1.74 2.17
N HIS A 228 8.17 -2.93 1.59
CA HIS A 228 7.45 -3.34 0.40
C HIS A 228 6.50 -4.49 0.73
N ALA A 229 5.19 -4.19 0.77
CA ALA A 229 4.15 -5.17 1.04
C ALA A 229 3.52 -5.67 -0.27
N TRP A 230 3.81 -6.92 -0.61
CA TRP A 230 3.41 -7.59 -1.85
C TRP A 230 3.10 -9.06 -1.58
N PRO A 231 2.26 -9.74 -2.38
CA PRO A 231 2.00 -11.18 -2.30
C PRO A 231 3.20 -12.05 -2.75
N PHE A 232 4.35 -11.90 -2.08
CA PHE A 232 5.57 -12.65 -2.38
C PHE A 232 5.32 -14.16 -2.31
N ASP A 233 5.71 -14.86 -3.37
CA ASP A 233 5.62 -16.31 -3.55
C ASP A 233 4.20 -16.92 -3.56
N PHE A 234 3.14 -16.10 -3.47
CA PHE A 234 1.75 -16.58 -3.60
C PHE A 234 0.88 -15.78 -4.57
N ALA A 235 1.45 -14.81 -5.29
CA ALA A 235 0.74 -14.01 -6.31
C ALA A 235 0.07 -14.85 -7.42
N ALA A 236 0.63 -16.03 -7.71
CA ALA A 236 0.09 -16.93 -8.72
C ALA A 236 -1.11 -17.77 -8.25
N SER A 237 -1.40 -17.82 -6.94
CA SER A 237 -2.54 -18.57 -6.39
C SER A 237 -3.78 -17.68 -6.36
N PRO A 238 -4.83 -17.95 -7.17
CA PRO A 238 -6.03 -17.12 -7.17
C PRO A 238 -6.75 -17.10 -5.82
N ALA A 239 -6.76 -18.22 -5.10
CA ALA A 239 -7.38 -18.33 -3.79
C ALA A 239 -6.65 -17.45 -2.75
N LEU A 240 -5.31 -17.52 -2.70
CA LEU A 240 -4.53 -16.70 -1.77
C LEU A 240 -4.59 -15.23 -2.15
N MET A 241 -4.59 -14.90 -3.44
CA MET A 241 -4.77 -13.53 -3.92
C MET A 241 -6.14 -12.94 -3.57
N ALA A 242 -7.20 -13.75 -3.63
CA ALA A 242 -8.53 -13.32 -3.20
C ALA A 242 -8.55 -13.00 -1.70
N ILE A 243 -7.91 -13.82 -0.87
CA ILE A 243 -7.79 -13.56 0.57
C ILE A 243 -6.99 -12.29 0.83
N TYR A 244 -5.82 -12.15 0.22
CA TYR A 244 -4.92 -11.00 0.42
C TYR A 244 -5.58 -9.66 0.03
N ARG A 245 -6.50 -9.67 -0.96
CA ARG A 245 -7.19 -8.46 -1.46
C ARG A 245 -8.60 -8.25 -0.88
N ASP A 246 -9.02 -9.03 0.12
CA ASP A 246 -10.37 -8.91 0.69
C ASP A 246 -10.60 -7.67 1.59
N GLY A 247 -9.57 -6.82 1.72
CA GLY A 247 -9.61 -5.58 2.49
C GLY A 247 -9.25 -5.74 3.97
N ALA A 248 -8.98 -6.96 4.46
CA ALA A 248 -8.60 -7.19 5.85
C ALA A 248 -7.07 -7.31 6.07
N THR A 249 -6.27 -7.35 5.02
CA THR A 249 -4.80 -7.44 5.12
C THR A 249 -4.17 -6.09 5.46
N VAL A 250 -3.37 -6.06 6.53
CA VAL A 250 -2.61 -4.88 6.99
C VAL A 250 -1.13 -5.09 6.70
N ALA A 251 -0.55 -4.26 5.84
CA ALA A 251 0.89 -4.24 5.56
C ALA A 251 1.70 -3.80 6.79
N ALA A 252 1.29 -2.70 7.41
CA ALA A 252 1.93 -2.15 8.60
C ALA A 252 0.92 -1.46 9.51
N GLU A 253 1.08 -1.66 10.81
CA GLU A 253 0.34 -0.97 11.87
C GLU A 253 1.32 -0.25 12.79
N PHE A 254 1.08 1.03 13.00
CA PHE A 254 1.91 1.93 13.78
C PHE A 254 1.08 2.55 14.90
N GLY A 255 1.46 2.29 16.15
CA GLY A 255 0.91 2.94 17.34
C GLY A 255 1.85 4.01 17.89
N ARG A 256 2.20 3.90 19.17
CA ARG A 256 3.13 4.83 19.82
C ARG A 256 4.57 4.55 19.40
N VAL A 257 5.22 5.53 18.78
CA VAL A 257 6.64 5.46 18.41
C VAL A 257 7.25 6.84 18.66
N ASP A 258 8.38 6.93 19.36
CA ASP A 258 8.99 8.23 19.71
C ASP A 258 9.67 8.93 18.52
N GLY A 259 10.05 8.16 17.50
CA GLY A 259 10.45 8.67 16.20
C GLY A 259 10.40 7.56 15.16
N LEU A 260 9.79 7.84 14.01
CA LEU A 260 9.71 6.90 12.90
C LEU A 260 10.16 7.59 11.62
N ASP A 261 11.10 6.98 10.92
CA ASP A 261 11.59 7.44 9.63
C ASP A 261 11.57 6.27 8.65
N ILE A 262 10.68 6.34 7.66
CA ILE A 262 10.59 5.35 6.59
C ILE A 262 10.89 6.05 5.28
N ARG A 263 11.96 5.65 4.58
CA ARG A 263 12.30 6.27 3.29
C ARG A 263 11.27 5.92 2.21
N SER A 264 10.87 4.66 2.08
CA SER A 264 9.82 4.20 1.15
C SER A 264 8.88 3.19 1.80
N LEU A 265 7.58 3.39 1.64
CA LEU A 265 6.52 2.47 2.04
C LEU A 265 5.61 2.19 0.85
N ASP A 266 5.73 1.00 0.30
CA ASP A 266 5.05 0.57 -0.91
C ASP A 266 4.12 -0.59 -0.58
N THR A 267 2.82 -0.43 -0.81
CA THR A 267 1.85 -1.51 -0.62
C THR A 267 1.06 -1.78 -1.88
N PHE A 268 0.76 -3.06 -2.08
CA PHE A 268 -0.20 -3.51 -3.06
C PHE A 268 -1.34 -4.23 -2.37
N GLY A 269 -2.56 -3.71 -2.49
CA GLY A 269 -3.78 -4.33 -1.97
C GLY A 269 -3.88 -4.47 -0.44
N ALA A 270 -2.95 -3.88 0.32
CA ALA A 270 -2.88 -4.02 1.79
C ALA A 270 -2.82 -2.66 2.49
N ALA A 271 -3.50 -2.56 3.63
CA ALA A 271 -3.66 -1.33 4.38
C ALA A 271 -2.42 -0.96 5.21
N VAL A 272 -2.17 0.34 5.37
CA VAL A 272 -1.29 0.94 6.36
C VAL A 272 -2.16 1.58 7.42
N VAL A 273 -1.87 1.35 8.70
CA VAL A 273 -2.72 1.79 9.81
C VAL A 273 -1.90 2.59 10.81
N GLY A 274 -2.26 3.86 11.01
CA GLY A 274 -1.91 4.62 12.22
C GLY A 274 -2.98 4.37 13.28
N ASN A 275 -2.68 3.57 14.29
CA ASN A 275 -3.69 3.15 15.28
C ASN A 275 -3.93 4.22 16.36
N ARG A 276 -4.92 3.97 17.22
CA ARG A 276 -5.35 4.93 18.27
C ARG A 276 -4.30 5.22 19.35
N ASN A 277 -3.26 4.39 19.47
CA ASN A 277 -2.19 4.57 20.44
C ASN A 277 -1.13 5.56 19.93
N GLY A 278 -1.27 6.08 18.70
CA GLY A 278 -0.39 7.11 18.17
C GLY A 278 -0.24 8.31 19.11
N ASN A 279 0.99 8.61 19.50
CA ASN A 279 1.36 9.80 20.27
C ASN A 279 1.32 11.06 19.38
N SER A 280 1.01 12.20 19.96
CA SER A 280 1.20 13.51 19.34
C SER A 280 2.62 14.03 19.62
N GLY A 281 3.13 14.90 18.74
CA GLY A 281 4.41 15.59 18.93
C GLY A 281 5.67 14.77 18.60
N ALA A 282 5.58 13.46 18.44
CA ALA A 282 6.65 12.62 17.91
C ALA A 282 6.61 12.63 16.37
N ALA A 283 7.75 12.90 15.74
CA ALA A 283 7.84 12.92 14.28
C ALA A 283 7.74 11.49 13.71
N ARG A 284 6.69 11.23 12.94
CA ARG A 284 6.59 10.06 12.07
C ARG A 284 6.64 10.51 10.62
N GLN A 285 7.67 10.10 9.92
CA GLN A 285 8.00 10.55 8.58
C GLN A 285 8.03 9.36 7.62
N ILE A 286 7.38 9.55 6.47
CA ILE A 286 7.43 8.63 5.34
C ILE A 286 7.86 9.45 4.13
N GLY A 287 9.05 9.19 3.60
CA GLY A 287 9.58 9.92 2.43
C GLY A 287 8.67 9.75 1.22
N MET A 288 8.40 8.50 0.84
CA MET A 288 7.46 8.14 -0.22
C MET A 288 6.50 7.05 0.24
N MET A 289 5.21 7.23 -0.04
CA MET A 289 4.18 6.23 0.18
C MET A 289 3.47 5.90 -1.14
N GLN A 290 3.51 4.63 -1.53
CA GLN A 290 2.77 4.11 -2.69
C GLN A 290 1.68 3.15 -2.24
N LEU A 291 0.43 3.51 -2.53
CA LEU A 291 -0.76 2.74 -2.16
C LEU A 291 -1.46 2.23 -3.42
N ASP A 292 -1.00 1.09 -3.94
CA ASP A 292 -1.48 0.52 -5.20
C ASP A 292 -2.53 -0.58 -5.01
N GLY A 293 -3.55 -0.60 -5.87
CA GLY A 293 -4.64 -1.57 -5.82
C GLY A 293 -5.71 -1.27 -4.76
N ASP A 294 -6.85 -1.96 -4.90
CA ASP A 294 -8.09 -1.54 -4.23
C ASP A 294 -8.04 -1.59 -2.70
N GLY A 295 -7.31 -2.53 -2.11
CA GLY A 295 -7.12 -2.64 -0.65
C GLY A 295 -6.01 -1.75 -0.05
N ALA A 296 -5.16 -1.11 -0.87
CA ALA A 296 -4.07 -0.29 -0.35
C ALA A 296 -4.55 1.08 0.15
N THR A 297 -4.62 1.27 1.45
CA THR A 297 -5.14 2.49 2.09
C THR A 297 -4.21 2.93 3.20
N PHE A 298 -4.25 4.21 3.58
CA PHE A 298 -3.71 4.70 4.83
C PHE A 298 -4.85 5.15 5.74
N SER A 299 -5.07 4.40 6.82
CA SER A 299 -6.08 4.70 7.83
C SER A 299 -5.42 5.28 9.07
N ASN A 300 -5.71 6.54 9.38
CA ASN A 300 -5.15 7.26 10.52
C ASN A 300 -6.22 7.49 11.59
N ALA A 301 -6.14 6.74 12.68
CA ALA A 301 -7.01 6.93 13.84
C ALA A 301 -6.48 8.02 14.79
N ALA A 302 -5.15 8.17 14.90
CA ALA A 302 -4.50 9.16 15.77
C ALA A 302 -3.03 9.39 15.39
N GLY A 303 -2.45 10.46 15.93
CA GLY A 303 -1.04 10.79 15.78
C GLY A 303 -0.72 11.70 14.59
N ASP A 304 0.46 12.31 14.65
CA ASP A 304 1.03 13.21 13.66
C ASP A 304 1.94 12.47 12.67
N TRP A 305 1.70 12.70 11.38
CA TRP A 305 2.35 12.06 10.23
C TRP A 305 2.80 13.11 9.22
N GLN A 306 3.99 12.90 8.66
CA GLN A 306 4.52 13.67 7.53
C GLN A 306 4.84 12.70 6.40
N ILE A 307 4.19 12.89 5.26
CA ILE A 307 4.38 12.09 4.05
C ILE A 307 4.93 13.02 2.97
N GLY A 308 6.14 12.75 2.47
CA GLY A 308 6.76 13.58 1.44
C GLY A 308 5.98 13.48 0.13
N LEU A 309 5.93 12.28 -0.43
CA LEU A 309 5.20 11.96 -1.67
C LEU A 309 4.18 10.86 -1.42
N LEU A 310 2.94 11.09 -1.84
CA LEU A 310 1.91 10.06 -1.89
C LEU A 310 1.55 9.73 -3.34
N SER A 311 1.47 8.45 -3.65
CA SER A 311 0.98 7.94 -4.92
C SER A 311 -0.08 6.88 -4.65
N SER A 312 -1.21 6.93 -5.34
CA SER A 312 -2.22 5.87 -5.24
C SER A 312 -2.97 5.66 -6.55
N THR A 313 -3.05 4.39 -6.94
CA THR A 313 -3.83 3.93 -8.09
C THR A 313 -4.93 3.00 -7.62
N LYS A 314 -6.14 3.22 -8.11
CA LYS A 314 -7.31 2.41 -7.77
C LYS A 314 -8.04 1.91 -9.02
N SER A 315 -8.64 0.73 -8.93
CA SER A 315 -9.43 0.16 -10.03
C SER A 315 -10.80 0.85 -10.16
N GLY A 316 -11.70 0.29 -10.98
CA GLY A 316 -13.09 0.72 -11.11
C GLY A 316 -14.02 0.26 -9.98
N HIS A 317 -13.56 -0.69 -9.15
CA HIS A 317 -14.33 -1.33 -8.08
C HIS A 317 -13.89 -1.04 -6.62
N PRO A 318 -13.01 -0.08 -6.31
CA PRO A 318 -12.59 0.14 -4.93
C PRO A 318 -13.76 0.67 -4.10
N THR A 319 -13.85 0.15 -2.88
CA THR A 319 -14.84 0.56 -1.88
C THR A 319 -14.23 1.39 -0.76
N VAL A 320 -12.89 1.58 -0.77
CA VAL A 320 -12.14 2.24 0.30
C VAL A 320 -11.37 3.46 -0.21
N PRO A 321 -11.22 4.51 0.63
CA PRO A 321 -10.41 5.66 0.28
C PRO A 321 -8.92 5.33 0.27
N THR A 322 -8.13 6.16 -0.42
CA THR A 322 -6.67 6.14 -0.30
C THR A 322 -6.23 6.58 1.10
N ILE A 323 -6.82 7.64 1.64
CA ILE A 323 -6.60 8.08 3.02
C ILE A 323 -7.93 8.24 3.74
N ALA A 324 -8.03 7.62 4.91
CA ALA A 324 -9.06 7.91 5.90
C ALA A 324 -8.41 8.50 7.16
N SER A 325 -8.77 9.72 7.54
CA SER A 325 -8.27 10.36 8.77
C SER A 325 -9.40 10.62 9.74
N ALA A 326 -9.33 10.00 10.92
CA ALA A 326 -10.29 10.15 12.01
C ALA A 326 -9.72 10.94 13.21
N GLY A 327 -8.41 11.18 13.25
CA GLY A 327 -7.74 11.91 14.32
C GLY A 327 -6.31 12.30 13.95
N GLY A 328 -5.63 13.00 14.87
CA GLY A 328 -4.23 13.42 14.67
C GLY A 328 -4.03 14.41 13.51
N THR A 329 -2.80 14.46 13.00
CA THR A 329 -2.40 15.34 11.89
C THR A 329 -1.73 14.52 10.79
N VAL A 330 -2.11 14.71 9.54
CA VAL A 330 -1.44 14.12 8.38
C VAL A 330 -1.06 15.24 7.43
N LEU A 331 0.24 15.44 7.22
CA LEU A 331 0.78 16.42 6.27
C LEU A 331 1.35 15.67 5.07
N ILE A 332 0.93 16.07 3.87
CA ILE A 332 1.37 15.47 2.61
C ILE A 332 1.97 16.55 1.75
N GLY A 333 3.25 16.40 1.41
CA GLY A 333 3.98 17.32 0.54
C GLY A 333 3.34 17.39 -0.84
N SER A 334 3.21 16.26 -1.53
CA SER A 334 2.50 16.17 -2.81
C SER A 334 1.81 14.82 -2.97
N ALA A 335 0.62 14.81 -3.57
CA ALA A 335 -0.13 13.58 -3.81
C ALA A 335 -0.52 13.42 -5.29
N ARG A 336 -0.23 12.27 -5.86
CA ARG A 336 -0.76 11.83 -7.16
C ARG A 336 -1.81 10.74 -6.92
N LEU A 337 -3.07 11.09 -7.13
CA LEU A 337 -4.22 10.20 -6.88
C LEU A 337 -4.95 9.97 -8.20
N TRP A 338 -5.01 8.74 -8.69
CA TRP A 338 -5.63 8.43 -9.98
C TRP A 338 -6.24 7.03 -10.03
N GLY A 339 -6.88 6.73 -11.16
CA GLY A 339 -7.56 5.47 -11.40
C GLY A 339 -9.05 5.65 -11.63
N ALA A 340 -9.79 4.55 -11.54
CA ALA A 340 -11.23 4.52 -11.87
C ALA A 340 -12.12 4.44 -10.62
N THR A 341 -11.61 4.83 -9.45
CA THR A 341 -12.29 4.65 -8.16
C THR A 341 -13.68 5.26 -8.15
N ARG A 342 -14.60 4.62 -7.43
CA ARG A 342 -15.93 5.17 -7.13
C ARG A 342 -16.08 5.65 -5.69
N ALA A 343 -15.01 5.58 -4.90
CA ALA A 343 -14.91 6.16 -3.58
C ALA A 343 -14.08 7.46 -3.64
N PRO A 344 -14.30 8.42 -2.71
CA PRO A 344 -13.36 9.51 -2.50
C PRO A 344 -11.96 8.98 -2.19
N TYR A 345 -10.93 9.66 -2.68
CA TYR A 345 -9.55 9.32 -2.33
C TYR A 345 -9.23 9.72 -0.89
N LEU A 346 -9.71 10.89 -0.47
CA LEU A 346 -9.45 11.44 0.85
C LEU A 346 -10.76 11.56 1.62
N ILE A 347 -10.81 11.01 2.82
CA ILE A 347 -11.93 11.17 3.75
C ILE A 347 -11.38 11.63 5.10
N VAL A 348 -11.92 12.73 5.61
CA VAL A 348 -11.59 13.27 6.92
C VAL A 348 -12.85 13.33 7.78
N THR A 349 -12.87 12.56 8.86
CA THR A 349 -13.94 12.55 9.86
C THR A 349 -13.50 13.16 11.19
N GLY A 350 -12.19 13.35 11.38
CA GLY A 350 -11.59 14.03 12.52
C GLY A 350 -10.10 14.30 12.29
N GLY A 351 -9.49 15.07 13.20
CA GLY A 351 -8.09 15.50 13.06
C GLY A 351 -7.89 16.53 11.95
N SER A 352 -6.69 16.55 11.36
CA SER A 352 -6.31 17.43 10.26
C SER A 352 -5.56 16.67 9.18
N LEU A 353 -5.98 16.80 7.92
CA LEU A 353 -5.25 16.31 6.74
C LEU A 353 -4.92 17.49 5.83
N ALA A 354 -3.65 17.65 5.47
CA ALA A 354 -3.21 18.68 4.53
C ALA A 354 -2.45 18.08 3.35
N VAL A 355 -2.80 18.49 2.13
CA VAL A 355 -2.11 18.13 0.89
C VAL A 355 -1.65 19.40 0.18
N SER A 356 -0.35 19.52 -0.09
CA SER A 356 0.29 20.74 -0.60
C SER A 356 0.90 20.56 -2.00
N GLY A 357 0.13 20.02 -2.93
CA GLY A 357 0.53 19.88 -4.33
C GLY A 357 0.18 18.52 -4.93
N GLY A 358 0.55 18.34 -6.20
CA GLY A 358 0.32 17.11 -6.96
C GLY A 358 -0.93 17.19 -7.84
N ALA A 359 -1.62 16.06 -8.02
CA ALA A 359 -2.78 15.97 -8.88
C ALA A 359 -3.81 14.94 -8.39
N PHE A 360 -5.09 15.32 -8.43
CA PHE A 360 -6.22 14.43 -8.17
C PHE A 360 -6.97 14.17 -9.47
N GLU A 361 -7.09 12.91 -9.87
CA GLU A 361 -7.83 12.48 -11.06
C GLU A 361 -9.00 11.60 -10.63
N GLN A 362 -10.21 12.14 -10.64
CA GLN A 362 -11.42 11.38 -10.29
C GLN A 362 -12.31 11.29 -11.52
N ALA A 363 -12.59 10.07 -11.98
CA ALA A 363 -13.43 9.79 -13.15
C ALA A 363 -14.89 9.50 -12.78
N ALA A 364 -15.17 9.08 -11.54
CA ALA A 364 -16.53 8.87 -11.09
C ALA A 364 -17.26 10.19 -10.80
N ASP A 365 -18.60 10.18 -10.87
CA ASP A 365 -19.45 11.26 -10.32
C ASP A 365 -19.51 11.18 -8.79
N GLN A 366 -18.33 11.31 -8.19
CA GLN A 366 -18.07 11.24 -6.76
C GLN A 366 -17.02 12.28 -6.40
N PRO A 367 -16.99 12.76 -5.15
CA PRO A 367 -15.92 13.60 -4.68
C PRO A 367 -14.56 12.91 -4.84
N ALA A 368 -13.52 13.69 -5.13
CA ALA A 368 -12.14 13.25 -4.97
C ALA A 368 -11.71 13.32 -3.50
N ALA A 369 -12.20 14.32 -2.76
CA ALA A 369 -11.92 14.51 -1.35
C ALA A 369 -13.15 14.99 -0.58
N GLU A 370 -13.33 14.47 0.62
CA GLU A 370 -14.46 14.76 1.50
C GLU A 370 -13.98 15.03 2.94
N VAL A 371 -14.54 16.06 3.57
CA VAL A 371 -14.39 16.33 5.00
C VAL A 371 -15.76 16.43 5.66
N ALA A 372 -16.01 15.58 6.65
CA ALA A 372 -17.25 15.53 7.43
C ALA A 372 -17.05 16.01 8.88
N GLY A 373 -15.81 15.95 9.37
CA GLY A 373 -15.36 16.45 10.66
C GLY A 373 -13.86 16.75 10.60
N GLY A 374 -13.31 17.47 11.59
CA GLY A 374 -11.91 17.88 11.55
C GLY A 374 -11.61 18.94 10.48
N THR A 375 -10.41 18.91 9.91
CA THR A 375 -9.95 19.86 8.87
C THR A 375 -9.32 19.14 7.68
N LEU A 376 -9.72 19.53 6.48
CA LEU A 376 -9.07 19.13 5.23
C LEU A 376 -8.51 20.37 4.53
N VAL A 377 -7.20 20.36 4.27
CA VAL A 377 -6.50 21.38 3.48
C VAL A 377 -6.05 20.77 2.16
N VAL A 378 -6.45 21.38 1.04
CA VAL A 378 -5.98 21.03 -0.30
C VAL A 378 -5.47 22.31 -0.94
N THR A 379 -4.17 22.41 -1.15
CA THR A 379 -3.54 23.60 -1.71
C THR A 379 -2.55 23.27 -2.83
N GLY A 380 -2.42 24.17 -3.80
CA GLY A 380 -1.46 24.02 -4.91
C GLY A 380 -1.69 22.77 -5.78
N THR A 381 -2.88 22.18 -5.74
CA THR A 381 -3.16 20.87 -6.37
C THR A 381 -3.80 21.05 -7.75
N MET A 382 -3.38 20.24 -8.72
CA MET A 382 -4.09 20.10 -9.99
C MET A 382 -5.32 19.21 -9.81
N LEU A 383 -6.50 19.78 -9.99
CA LEU A 383 -7.77 19.07 -9.92
C LEU A 383 -8.14 18.65 -11.34
N LYS A 384 -8.18 17.34 -11.59
CA LYS A 384 -8.61 16.76 -12.87
C LYS A 384 -9.98 16.12 -12.68
N PRO A 385 -11.05 16.92 -12.75
CA PRO A 385 -12.38 16.37 -12.82
C PRO A 385 -12.55 15.67 -14.17
N LEU A 386 -12.19 14.39 -14.25
CA LEU A 386 -12.30 13.61 -15.48
C LEU A 386 -13.78 13.38 -15.79
N VAL A 387 -14.38 14.34 -16.48
CA VAL A 387 -15.61 14.14 -17.22
C VAL A 387 -15.13 13.55 -18.54
N GLY A 388 -15.41 12.26 -18.79
CA GLY A 388 -14.91 11.59 -20.00
C GLY A 388 -15.23 12.39 -21.27
N SER A 389 -14.55 12.11 -22.39
CA SER A 389 -14.89 12.68 -23.70
C SER A 389 -16.35 12.44 -24.13
N ALA A 390 -17.05 11.53 -23.45
CA ALA A 390 -18.50 11.33 -23.45
C ALA A 390 -19.05 10.95 -22.05
N GLY A 391 -18.35 11.30 -20.97
CA GLY A 391 -18.72 10.91 -19.59
C GLY A 391 -19.96 11.65 -19.07
N PRO A 392 -20.66 11.11 -18.06
CA PRO A 392 -21.80 11.80 -17.48
C PRO A 392 -21.36 13.14 -16.90
N ALA A 393 -22.13 14.16 -17.19
CA ALA A 393 -22.14 15.42 -16.47
C ALA A 393 -21.93 15.18 -14.97
N ARG A 394 -20.87 15.76 -14.39
CA ARG A 394 -20.66 15.65 -12.95
C ARG A 394 -21.76 16.44 -12.23
N SER A 395 -22.45 15.77 -11.31
CA SER A 395 -23.53 16.34 -10.50
C SER A 395 -23.06 16.66 -9.09
N ARG A 396 -22.00 15.99 -8.62
CA ARG A 396 -21.46 16.15 -7.26
C ARG A 396 -20.24 17.05 -7.22
N PRO A 397 -19.98 17.76 -6.10
CA PRO A 397 -18.75 18.50 -5.91
C PRO A 397 -17.50 17.60 -5.99
N PHE A 398 -16.40 18.13 -6.53
CA PHE A 398 -15.10 17.43 -6.57
C PHE A 398 -14.42 17.44 -5.20
N LEU A 399 -14.42 18.59 -4.55
CA LEU A 399 -14.03 18.75 -3.14
C LEU A 399 -15.30 19.07 -2.37
N VAL A 400 -15.57 18.35 -1.28
CA VAL A 400 -16.80 18.54 -0.52
C VAL A 400 -16.55 18.65 0.99
N GLN A 401 -17.19 19.65 1.59
CA GLN A 401 -17.38 19.77 3.03
C GLN A 401 -18.80 19.31 3.38
N ARG A 402 -18.92 18.48 4.41
CA ARG A 402 -20.17 18.03 5.02
C ARG A 402 -20.10 18.20 6.53
N GLY A 403 -21.26 18.19 7.18
CA GLY A 403 -21.35 18.20 8.64
C GLY A 403 -20.63 19.40 9.25
N GLU A 404 -19.83 19.14 10.29
CA GLU A 404 -19.06 20.15 11.04
C GLU A 404 -17.59 20.24 10.59
N GLY A 405 -17.25 19.60 9.46
CA GLY A 405 -15.90 19.61 8.90
C GLY A 405 -15.49 21.00 8.42
N THR A 406 -14.19 21.31 8.47
CA THR A 406 -13.61 22.52 7.87
C THR A 406 -12.89 22.16 6.57
N LEU A 407 -13.22 22.84 5.46
CA LEU A 407 -12.51 22.71 4.20
C LEU A 407 -11.73 23.99 3.86
N ILE A 408 -10.43 23.82 3.57
CA ILE A 408 -9.54 24.86 3.08
C ILE A 408 -9.02 24.43 1.71
N ALA A 409 -9.59 25.00 0.64
CA ALA A 409 -9.20 24.74 -0.74
C ALA A 409 -8.61 26.02 -1.36
N THR A 410 -7.29 26.11 -1.45
CA THR A 410 -6.60 27.33 -1.91
C THR A 410 -5.63 27.09 -3.05
N ASN A 411 -5.48 28.04 -3.98
CA ASN A 411 -4.45 27.98 -5.03
C ASN A 411 -4.47 26.68 -5.87
N ASN A 412 -5.63 26.03 -6.01
CA ASN A 412 -5.78 24.83 -6.83
C ASN A 412 -6.14 25.20 -8.27
N ALA A 413 -5.88 24.31 -9.22
CA ALA A 413 -6.21 24.52 -10.63
C ALA A 413 -7.05 23.38 -11.20
N ALA A 414 -8.27 23.67 -11.63
CA ALA A 414 -9.07 22.76 -12.43
C ALA A 414 -8.52 22.71 -13.87
N LEU A 415 -8.03 21.55 -14.31
CA LEU A 415 -7.40 21.41 -15.64
C LEU A 415 -8.39 21.17 -16.78
N LEU A 416 -9.61 20.74 -16.47
CA LEU A 416 -10.64 20.48 -17.47
C LEU A 416 -11.80 21.44 -17.26
N PRO A 417 -12.30 22.10 -18.32
CA PRO A 417 -13.44 22.98 -18.20
C PRO A 417 -14.69 22.19 -17.83
N ALA A 418 -15.66 22.86 -17.20
CA ALA A 418 -16.96 22.25 -16.91
C ALA A 418 -17.65 21.87 -18.24
N SER A 419 -17.74 20.58 -18.54
CA SER A 419 -18.42 20.07 -19.74
C SER A 419 -19.81 19.55 -19.39
N GLY A 420 -20.82 20.42 -19.49
CA GLY A 420 -22.23 20.01 -19.56
C GLY A 420 -22.86 19.43 -18.28
N GLY A 421 -22.19 19.48 -17.12
CA GLY A 421 -22.77 19.12 -15.82
C GLY A 421 -22.89 20.31 -14.88
N GLY A 422 -24.00 20.38 -14.13
CA GLY A 422 -24.28 21.48 -13.21
C GLY A 422 -23.59 21.39 -11.84
N GLY A 423 -22.79 20.35 -11.59
CA GLY A 423 -22.08 20.17 -10.32
C GLY A 423 -20.97 21.21 -10.14
N PRO A 424 -20.76 21.72 -8.91
CA PRO A 424 -19.67 22.66 -8.61
C PRO A 424 -18.31 21.93 -8.54
N LEU A 425 -17.20 22.67 -8.56
CA LEU A 425 -15.89 22.11 -8.20
C LEU A 425 -15.78 21.90 -6.69
N VAL A 426 -16.27 22.87 -5.93
CA VAL A 426 -16.24 22.86 -4.47
C VAL A 426 -17.64 23.01 -3.90
N GLY A 427 -18.01 22.14 -2.95
CA GLY A 427 -19.29 22.21 -2.26
C GLY A 427 -19.09 22.37 -0.76
N ILE A 428 -19.74 23.36 -0.17
CA ILE A 428 -19.80 23.59 1.27
C ILE A 428 -21.23 23.24 1.73
N GLY A 429 -21.34 22.31 2.66
CA GLY A 429 -22.62 21.91 3.25
C GLY A 429 -23.03 22.81 4.41
N THR A 430 -22.06 23.16 5.27
CA THR A 430 -22.25 24.02 6.45
C THR A 430 -21.22 25.13 6.43
N ASP A 431 -21.68 26.37 6.56
CA ASP A 431 -20.80 27.53 6.57
C ASP A 431 -20.16 27.73 7.94
N HIS A 432 -18.83 27.89 7.95
CA HIS A 432 -18.02 28.08 9.14
C HIS A 432 -16.97 29.15 8.86
N ALA A 433 -16.59 29.91 9.89
CA ALA A 433 -15.58 30.97 9.78
C ALA A 433 -14.19 30.49 9.32
N ARG A 434 -13.91 29.18 9.44
CA ARG A 434 -12.65 28.58 8.99
C ARG A 434 -12.68 28.01 7.58
N ASN A 435 -13.87 27.88 6.96
CA ASN A 435 -13.95 27.44 5.58
C ASN A 435 -13.30 28.49 4.67
N THR A 436 -12.43 28.04 3.78
CA THR A 436 -11.68 28.92 2.88
C THR A 436 -11.64 28.31 1.49
N VAL A 437 -12.17 29.00 0.49
CA VAL A 437 -12.13 28.62 -0.92
C VAL A 437 -11.70 29.83 -1.75
N THR A 438 -10.39 30.02 -1.90
CA THR A 438 -9.81 31.24 -2.49
C THR A 438 -8.62 30.96 -3.41
N GLY A 439 -8.33 31.85 -4.37
CA GLY A 439 -7.17 31.74 -5.24
C GLY A 439 -7.18 30.56 -6.22
N ASN A 440 -8.31 29.85 -6.36
CA ASN A 440 -8.39 28.69 -7.26
C ASN A 440 -8.67 29.12 -8.71
N VAL A 441 -8.09 28.41 -9.67
CA VAL A 441 -8.45 28.49 -11.09
C VAL A 441 -9.60 27.52 -11.36
N MET A 442 -10.80 28.05 -11.58
CA MET A 442 -12.03 27.26 -11.56
C MET A 442 -12.45 26.67 -12.91
N ALA A 443 -11.83 27.06 -14.03
CA ALA A 443 -12.15 26.53 -15.37
C ALA A 443 -13.66 26.44 -15.72
N GLY A 444 -14.44 27.45 -15.35
CA GLY A 444 -15.89 27.49 -15.58
C GLY A 444 -16.73 26.66 -14.60
N TRP A 445 -16.10 25.97 -13.64
CA TRP A 445 -16.78 25.36 -12.51
C TRP A 445 -17.18 26.41 -11.46
N GLY A 446 -18.24 26.12 -10.70
CA GLY A 446 -18.72 26.98 -9.62
C GLY A 446 -18.34 26.49 -8.21
N ILE A 447 -18.78 27.24 -7.21
CA ILE A 447 -18.82 26.84 -5.80
C ILE A 447 -20.29 26.73 -5.40
N ALA A 448 -20.68 25.64 -4.72
CA ALA A 448 -21.98 25.55 -4.06
C ALA A 448 -21.82 25.89 -2.58
N LEU A 449 -22.64 26.82 -2.10
CA LEU A 449 -22.66 27.29 -0.72
C LEU A 449 -24.06 27.08 -0.12
N PRO A 450 -24.18 26.88 1.21
CA PRO A 450 -25.49 26.87 1.84
C PRO A 450 -26.13 28.26 1.79
N GLN A 451 -27.47 28.31 1.87
CA GLN A 451 -28.20 29.57 1.86
C GLN A 451 -27.74 30.47 3.01
N GLY A 452 -27.43 31.74 2.70
CA GLY A 452 -26.98 32.71 3.69
C GLY A 452 -25.51 32.58 4.11
N ALA A 453 -24.70 31.80 3.39
CA ALA A 453 -23.27 31.71 3.65
C ALA A 453 -22.58 33.09 3.61
N GLY A 454 -21.77 33.37 4.62
CA GLY A 454 -21.01 34.61 4.79
C GLY A 454 -20.00 34.58 5.94
N LEU A 455 -19.86 33.46 6.66
CA LEU A 455 -18.87 33.27 7.72
C LEU A 455 -17.51 32.90 7.13
N GLY A 456 -17.48 31.94 6.19
CA GLY A 456 -16.25 31.52 5.51
C GLY A 456 -15.77 32.52 4.44
N SER A 457 -14.57 32.27 3.93
CA SER A 457 -13.96 33.06 2.85
C SER A 457 -14.13 32.37 1.50
N TYR A 458 -14.95 32.93 0.61
CA TYR A 458 -15.31 32.33 -0.68
C TYR A 458 -15.13 33.36 -1.82
N GLY A 459 -13.89 33.67 -2.22
CA GLY A 459 -13.60 34.78 -3.14
C GLY A 459 -12.19 34.74 -3.73
N ASP A 460 -11.90 35.61 -4.70
CA ASP A 460 -10.64 35.65 -5.48
C ASP A 460 -10.32 34.38 -6.28
N ASN A 461 -11.35 33.64 -6.70
CA ASN A 461 -11.20 32.51 -7.61
C ASN A 461 -11.29 33.00 -9.06
N VAL A 462 -10.33 32.59 -9.89
CA VAL A 462 -10.23 33.06 -11.28
C VAL A 462 -10.95 32.07 -12.19
N ALA A 463 -11.90 32.56 -12.98
CA ALA A 463 -12.27 31.85 -14.21
C ALA A 463 -11.09 32.04 -15.17
N PRO A 464 -10.35 30.98 -15.57
CA PRO A 464 -9.33 31.16 -16.59
C PRO A 464 -10.04 31.78 -17.78
N ALA A 465 -9.45 32.83 -18.35
CA ALA A 465 -9.89 33.33 -19.64
C ALA A 465 -9.90 32.10 -20.55
N GLN A 466 -11.09 31.66 -20.96
CA GLN A 466 -11.17 30.71 -22.04
C GLN A 466 -10.53 31.45 -23.20
N GLU A 467 -9.30 31.11 -23.56
CA GLU A 467 -8.82 31.43 -24.90
C GLU A 467 -9.83 30.75 -25.80
N SER A 468 -10.77 31.54 -26.31
CA SER A 468 -11.62 31.11 -27.39
C SER A 468 -10.67 30.85 -28.53
N VAL A 469 -10.34 29.58 -28.75
CA VAL A 469 -9.72 29.12 -30.00
C VAL A 469 -10.80 29.20 -31.08
N ALA A 470 -11.33 30.40 -31.30
CA ALA A 470 -12.18 30.75 -32.41
C ALA A 470 -11.25 30.97 -33.60
N GLY A 471 -10.81 29.89 -34.27
CA GLY A 471 -9.96 30.07 -35.45
C GLY A 471 -9.41 28.84 -36.15
N VAL A 472 -9.32 27.68 -35.51
CA VAL A 472 -8.87 26.47 -36.24
C VAL A 472 -10.06 25.83 -36.92
N ALA A 473 -10.43 26.40 -38.07
CA ALA A 473 -11.22 25.69 -39.05
C ALA A 473 -10.46 24.41 -39.43
N VAL A 474 -10.89 23.26 -38.91
CA VAL A 474 -10.43 21.96 -39.38
C VAL A 474 -10.84 21.88 -40.84
N GLY A 475 -9.87 22.08 -41.73
CA GLY A 475 -10.04 22.00 -43.16
C GLY A 475 -10.78 20.73 -43.53
N ARG A 476 -11.96 20.92 -44.12
CA ARG A 476 -12.83 19.90 -44.67
C ARG A 476 -12.01 18.95 -45.55
N ALA A 477 -12.16 17.66 -45.32
CA ALA A 477 -11.51 16.59 -46.07
C ALA A 477 -11.47 16.87 -47.58
N ALA A 478 -10.27 16.94 -48.14
CA ALA A 478 -10.09 16.82 -49.58
C ALA A 478 -10.62 15.43 -49.99
N SER A 479 -11.67 15.43 -50.80
CA SER A 479 -12.22 14.24 -51.44
C SER A 479 -11.11 13.50 -52.19
N ARG A 480 -10.78 12.31 -51.70
CA ARG A 480 -9.86 11.37 -52.37
C ARG A 480 -10.52 10.87 -53.65
N PRO A 481 -9.89 11.00 -54.84
CA PRO A 481 -10.47 10.47 -56.08
C PRO A 481 -10.53 8.94 -56.02
N THR A 482 -11.68 8.39 -56.39
CA THR A 482 -11.90 6.96 -56.59
C THR A 482 -11.00 6.44 -57.72
N ARG A 483 -10.19 5.42 -57.41
CA ARG A 483 -9.36 4.69 -58.37
C ARG A 483 -10.20 3.56 -58.99
N PRO A 484 -10.27 3.40 -60.32
CA PRO A 484 -11.07 2.35 -60.94
C PRO A 484 -10.45 0.96 -60.73
N SER A 485 -11.33 -0.01 -60.51
CA SER A 485 -11.06 -1.43 -60.29
C SER A 485 -10.48 -2.11 -61.52
N GLY A 486 -9.28 -2.68 -61.39
CA GLY A 486 -8.64 -3.52 -62.39
C GLY A 486 -8.45 -4.95 -61.89
N THR A 487 -9.29 -5.85 -62.42
CA THR A 487 -9.02 -7.23 -62.87
C THR A 487 -8.12 -8.17 -62.04
N ALA A 488 -8.75 -9.28 -61.63
CA ALA A 488 -8.17 -10.49 -61.08
C ALA A 488 -7.14 -11.19 -61.98
N LYS A 489 -6.20 -11.90 -61.36
CA LYS A 489 -5.50 -13.04 -61.96
C LYS A 489 -5.31 -14.16 -60.91
N PRO A 490 -5.46 -15.44 -61.28
CA PRO A 490 -5.52 -16.56 -60.35
C PRO A 490 -4.14 -17.16 -60.03
N SER A 491 -4.07 -17.85 -58.89
CA SER A 491 -2.95 -18.65 -58.40
C SER A 491 -2.61 -19.84 -59.30
N PRO A 492 -1.40 -20.39 -59.12
CA PRO A 492 -1.29 -21.75 -58.58
C PRO A 492 -0.97 -21.77 -57.08
#